data_AF-A0A2N2R4U1-F1
#
_entry.id   AF-A0A2N2R4U1-F1
#
_cell.length_a   1.000
_cell.length_b   1.000
_cell.length_c   1.000
_cell.angle_alpha   90.00
_cell.angle_beta   90.00
_cell.angle_gamma   90.00
#
_symmetry.space_group_name_H-M   'P 1'
#
loop_
_entity.id
_entity.type
_entity.pdbx_description
1 polymer ?
#
loop_
_entity_poly.entity_id
_entity_poly.type
_entity_poly.pdbx_seq_one_letter_code
_entity_poly.pdbx_strand_id
1 'polypeptide(L)'
;PPVAVVDGNSRKHGTEKVAEAYVKYLYSPVGQKLAARHYYRPIKPELADPADVARFPKLDLIKIDKLGGWQAVQKKHFADGGVFDQLYRR
;
A
#
# COMPACT_ATOMS: atom_id res chain seq x y z
N PRO A 1 -1.78 1.60 2.84
CA PRO A 1 -0.83 2.37 1.99
C PRO A 1 0.44 1.54 1.81
N PRO A 2 1.07 1.50 0.62
CA PRO A 2 2.37 0.85 0.46
C PRO A 2 3.45 1.71 1.13
N VAL A 3 4.32 1.07 1.92
CA VAL A 3 5.49 1.71 2.55
C VAL A 3 6.70 0.89 2.18
N ALA A 4 7.76 1.55 1.73
CA ALA A 4 9.00 0.92 1.29
C ALA A 4 10.21 1.66 1.85
N VAL A 5 11.32 0.94 2.02
CA VAL A 5 12.64 1.53 2.32
C VAL A 5 13.32 1.86 0.99
N VAL A 6 13.88 3.06 0.89
CA VAL A 6 14.71 3.45 -0.27
C VAL A 6 16.16 3.14 0.06
N ASP A 7 16.59 1.95 -0.35
CA ASP A 7 17.94 1.42 -0.16
C ASP A 7 19.06 2.46 -0.32
N GLY A 8 19.14 3.12 -1.47
CA GLY A 8 20.22 4.07 -1.77
C GLY A 8 20.34 5.21 -0.75
N ASN A 9 19.21 5.71 -0.26
CA ASN A 9 19.18 6.77 0.76
C ASN A 9 19.50 6.21 2.14
N SER A 10 18.88 5.08 2.51
CA SER A 10 19.07 4.51 3.84
C SER A 10 20.53 4.09 4.07
N ARG A 11 21.19 3.51 3.07
CA ARG A 11 22.63 3.15 3.18
C ARG A 11 23.50 4.39 3.29
N LYS A 12 23.29 5.37 2.40
CA LYS A 12 24.06 6.62 2.38
C LYS A 12 24.02 7.37 3.71
N HIS A 13 22.89 7.28 4.42
CA HIS A 13 22.68 7.95 5.71
C HIS A 13 22.85 7.04 6.93
N GLY A 14 23.22 5.76 6.75
CA GLY A 14 23.40 4.81 7.86
C GLY A 14 22.11 4.51 8.65
N THR A 15 20.95 4.64 8.02
CA THR A 15 19.62 4.51 8.66
C THR A 15 18.88 3.23 8.27
N GLU A 16 19.53 2.28 7.59
CA GLU A 16 18.91 1.04 7.09
C GLU A 16 18.19 0.28 8.20
N LYS A 17 18.87 0.05 9.32
CA LYS A 17 18.32 -0.74 10.43
C LYS A 17 17.06 -0.11 11.02
N VAL A 18 17.07 1.21 11.24
CA VAL A 18 15.91 1.92 11.81
C VAL A 18 14.76 2.03 10.79
N ALA A 19 15.07 2.25 9.51
CA ALA A 19 14.08 2.29 8.44
C ALA A 19 13.39 0.92 8.26
N GLU A 20 14.17 -0.17 8.23
CA GLU A 20 13.64 -1.52 8.19
C GLU A 20 12.78 -1.84 9.41
N ALA A 21 13.25 -1.49 10.61
CA ALA A 21 12.51 -1.71 11.85
C ALA A 21 11.18 -0.96 11.82
N TYR A 22 11.17 0.28 11.35
CA TYR A 22 9.95 1.08 11.18
C TYR A 22 8.95 0.38 10.25
N VAL A 23 9.37 -0.04 9.05
CA VAL A 23 8.48 -0.73 8.11
C VAL A 23 7.97 -2.05 8.68
N LYS A 24 8.84 -2.85 9.31
CA LYS A 24 8.45 -4.11 9.98
C LYS A 24 7.43 -3.86 11.10
N TYR A 25 7.59 -2.78 11.87
CA TYR A 25 6.71 -2.45 12.99
C TYR A 25 5.27 -2.09 12.55
N LEU A 26 5.09 -1.59 11.32
CA LEU A 26 3.74 -1.41 10.76
C LEU A 26 2.93 -2.72 10.70
N TYR A 27 3.62 -3.87 10.61
CA TYR A 27 3.02 -5.21 10.57
C TYR A 27 2.97 -5.90 11.95
N SER A 28 3.39 -5.21 13.01
CA SER A 28 3.23 -5.67 14.39
C SER A 28 1.77 -5.58 14.85
N PRO A 29 1.38 -6.23 15.96
CA PRO A 29 0.04 -6.08 16.52
C PRO A 29 -0.34 -4.62 16.78
N VAL A 30 0.60 -3.81 17.28
CA VAL A 30 0.38 -2.37 17.52
C VAL A 30 0.10 -1.64 16.20
N GLY A 31 0.91 -1.90 15.17
CA GLY A 31 0.74 -1.29 13.85
C GLY A 31 -0.59 -1.65 13.20
N GLN A 32 -1.01 -2.92 13.30
CA GLN A 32 -2.28 -3.38 12.71
C GLN A 32 -3.49 -2.83 13.46
N LYS A 33 -3.43 -2.74 14.79
CA LYS A 33 -4.48 -2.08 15.60
C LYS A 33 -4.62 -0.61 15.24
N LEU A 34 -3.51 0.12 15.10
CA LEU A 34 -3.54 1.53 14.68
C LEU A 34 -4.09 1.69 13.26
N ALA A 35 -3.71 0.82 12.33
CA ALA A 35 -4.24 0.85 10.97
C ALA A 35 -5.77 0.76 10.97
N ALA A 36 -6.34 -0.22 11.69
CA ALA A 36 -7.78 -0.41 11.79
C ALA A 36 -8.48 0.78 12.50
N ARG A 37 -7.91 1.28 13.61
CA ARG A 37 -8.42 2.45 14.34
C ARG A 37 -8.52 3.68 13.45
N HIS A 38 -7.56 3.86 12.55
CA HIS A 38 -7.51 4.96 11.58
C HIS A 38 -8.16 4.61 10.23
N TYR A 39 -9.09 3.65 10.21
CA TYR A 39 -9.93 3.29 9.06
C TYR A 39 -9.18 2.70 7.85
N TYR A 40 -7.91 2.35 7.99
CA TYR A 40 -7.21 1.55 6.98
C TYR A 40 -7.54 0.07 7.19
N ARG A 41 -7.79 -0.66 6.10
CA ARG A 41 -7.95 -2.12 6.17
C ARG A 41 -6.59 -2.76 6.54
N PRO A 42 -6.43 -3.35 7.73
CA PRO A 42 -5.19 -4.00 8.14
C PRO A 42 -4.92 -5.23 7.25
N ILE A 43 -3.65 -5.54 7.02
CA ILE A 43 -3.25 -6.73 6.25
C ILE A 43 -3.36 -8.01 7.08
N LYS A 44 -3.25 -7.87 8.41
CA LYS A 44 -3.47 -8.92 9.41
C LYS A 44 -4.61 -8.49 10.34
N PRO A 45 -5.88 -8.57 9.90
CA PRO A 45 -7.04 -8.16 10.69
C PRO A 45 -7.17 -8.91 12.02
N GLU A 46 -6.63 -10.12 12.11
CA GLU A 46 -6.58 -10.92 13.33
C GLU A 46 -5.75 -10.28 14.46
N LEU A 47 -4.90 -9.30 14.14
CA LEU A 47 -4.10 -8.55 15.11
C LEU A 47 -4.70 -7.20 15.49
N ALA A 48 -5.83 -6.81 14.87
CA ALA A 48 -6.50 -5.55 15.11
C ALA A 48 -7.66 -5.69 16.11
N ASP A 49 -8.27 -4.57 16.49
CA ASP A 49 -9.47 -4.57 17.31
C ASP A 49 -10.67 -5.10 16.49
N PRO A 50 -11.38 -6.16 16.94
CA PRO A 50 -12.53 -6.69 16.22
C PRO A 50 -13.62 -5.65 15.95
N ALA A 51 -13.81 -4.67 16.85
CA ALA A 51 -14.81 -3.62 16.67
C ALA A 51 -14.43 -2.64 15.54
N ASP A 52 -13.13 -2.37 15.36
CA ASP A 52 -12.64 -1.59 14.22
C ASP A 52 -12.78 -2.37 12.91
N VAL A 53 -12.45 -3.67 12.93
CA VAL A 53 -12.54 -4.54 11.75
C VAL A 53 -13.99 -4.70 11.27
N ALA A 54 -14.95 -4.80 12.20
CA ALA A 54 -16.37 -4.94 11.89
C ALA A 54 -16.96 -3.78 11.06
N ARG A 55 -16.31 -2.61 11.03
CA ARG A 55 -16.73 -1.46 10.21
C ARG A 55 -16.52 -1.68 8.72
N PHE A 56 -15.65 -2.61 8.33
CA PHE A 56 -15.29 -2.81 6.93
C PHE A 56 -16.30 -3.74 6.24
N PRO A 57 -17.10 -3.24 5.28
CA PRO A 57 -17.99 -4.10 4.53
C PRO A 57 -17.20 -5.10 3.70
N LYS A 58 -17.80 -6.27 3.48
CA LYS A 58 -17.32 -7.25 2.51
C LYS A 58 -17.49 -6.67 1.11
N LEU A 59 -16.42 -6.70 0.33
CA LEU A 59 -16.37 -6.18 -1.04
C LEU A 59 -15.73 -7.22 -1.94
N ASP A 60 -16.22 -7.29 -3.18
CA ASP A 60 -15.55 -8.03 -4.23
C ASP A 60 -14.45 -7.14 -4.84
N LEU A 61 -13.19 -7.49 -4.57
CA LEU A 61 -12.02 -6.71 -4.95
C LEU A 61 -11.19 -7.46 -5.99
N ILE A 62 -10.70 -6.74 -7.00
CA ILE A 62 -9.69 -7.25 -7.93
C ILE A 62 -8.30 -6.75 -7.52
N LYS A 63 -7.28 -7.58 -7.77
CA LYS A 63 -5.87 -7.20 -7.58
C LYS A 63 -5.29 -6.65 -8.88
N ILE A 64 -4.32 -5.75 -8.75
CA ILE A 64 -3.59 -5.17 -9.90
C ILE A 64 -2.91 -6.24 -10.76
N ASP A 65 -2.54 -7.39 -10.19
CA ASP A 65 -1.93 -8.51 -10.92
C ASP A 65 -2.85 -9.08 -12.00
N LYS A 66 -4.17 -9.01 -11.80
CA LYS A 66 -5.17 -9.40 -12.81
C LYS A 66 -5.19 -8.45 -14.01
N LEU A 67 -4.63 -7.25 -13.86
CA LEU A 67 -4.49 -6.25 -14.91
C LEU A 67 -3.07 -6.22 -15.52
N GLY A 68 -2.20 -7.18 -15.15
CA GLY A 68 -0.81 -7.24 -15.62
C GLY A 68 0.21 -6.53 -14.72
N GLY A 69 -0.20 -6.10 -13.52
CA GLY A 69 0.68 -5.45 -12.55
C GLY A 69 0.92 -3.96 -12.83
N TRP A 70 1.50 -3.28 -11.84
CA TRP A 70 1.66 -1.81 -11.89
C TRP A 70 2.45 -1.31 -13.09
N GLN A 71 3.52 -2.02 -13.50
CA GLN A 71 4.35 -1.58 -14.64
C GLN A 71 3.55 -1.57 -15.96
N ALA A 72 2.76 -2.61 -16.22
CA ALA A 72 1.95 -2.70 -17.43
C ALA A 72 0.80 -1.67 -17.41
N VAL A 73 0.10 -1.57 -16.27
CA VAL A 73 -1.01 -0.63 -16.09
C VAL A 73 -0.55 0.82 -16.20
N GLN A 74 0.56 1.17 -15.54
CA GLN A 74 1.14 2.52 -15.60
C GLN A 74 1.49 2.89 -17.05
N LYS A 75 2.20 2.02 -17.77
CA LYS A 75 2.60 2.28 -19.16
C LYS A 75 1.40 2.44 -20.09
N LYS A 76 0.39 1.59 -19.96
CA LYS A 76 -0.78 1.60 -20.86
C LYS A 76 -1.70 2.79 -20.59
N HIS A 77 -1.95 3.10 -19.32
CA HIS A 77 -3.02 4.02 -18.95
C HIS A 77 -2.51 5.43 -18.61
N PHE A 78 -1.32 5.56 -18.00
CA PHE A 78 -0.90 6.79 -17.32
C PHE A 78 0.46 7.36 -17.78
N ALA A 79 1.19 6.68 -18.67
CA ALA A 79 2.35 7.27 -19.33
C ALA A 79 1.90 8.32 -20.36
N ASP A 80 2.79 9.23 -20.74
CA ASP A 80 2.52 10.26 -21.74
C ASP A 80 1.99 9.63 -23.04
N GLY A 81 0.86 10.14 -23.54
CA GLY A 81 0.13 9.58 -24.69
C GLY A 81 -0.69 8.32 -24.40
N GLY A 82 -0.75 7.89 -23.14
CA GLY A 82 -1.54 6.77 -22.65
C GLY A 82 -3.05 7.02 -22.72
N VAL A 83 -3.83 6.02 -22.30
CA VAL A 83 -5.30 6.07 -22.40
C VAL A 83 -5.89 7.29 -21.66
N PHE A 84 -5.34 7.67 -20.51
CA PHE A 84 -5.83 8.82 -19.76
C PHE A 84 -5.70 10.12 -20.56
N ASP A 85 -4.56 10.37 -21.20
CA ASP A 85 -4.33 11.56 -22.02
C ASP A 85 -5.30 11.63 -23.21
N GLN A 86 -5.59 10.48 -23.83
CA GLN A 86 -6.51 10.41 -24.97
C GLN A 86 -7.95 10.76 -24.58
N LEU A 87 -8.35 10.43 -23.35
CA LEU A 87 -9.66 10.77 -22.81
C LEU A 87 -9.74 12.24 -22.38
N TYR A 88 -8.65 12.80 -21.84
CA TYR A 88 -8.61 14.17 -21.32
C TYR A 88 -8.50 15.24 -22.43
N ARG A 89 -8.02 14.88 -23.62
CA ARG A 89 -7.89 15.79 -24.77
C ARG A 89 -9.18 15.92 -25.62
N ARG A 90 -10.27 15.28 -25.22
CA ARG A 90 -11.61 15.49 -25.79
C ARG A 90 -12.31 16.64 -25.09
#